data_AF-X1BE04-F1
#
_entry.id   AF-X1BE04-F1
#
_cell.length_a   1.000
_cell.length_b   1.000
_cell.length_c   1.000
_cell.angle_alpha   90.00
_cell.angle_beta   90.00
_cell.angle_gamma   90.00
#
_symmetry.space_group_name_H-M   'P 1'
#
loop_
_entity.id
_entity.type
_entity.pdbx_description
1 polymer ?
#
loop_
_entity_poly.entity_id
_entity_poly.type
_entity_poly.pdbx_seq_one_letter_code
_entity_poly.pdbx_strand_id
1 'polypeptide(L)' 'GFGNKRAYNISGNQGVGLTLKNGENILIGSQNPDELARIISRRVEHSQRENLG' A
#
# COMPACT_ATOMS: atom_id res chain seq x y z
N GLY A 1 0.47 2.80 -21.40
CA GLY A 1 1.35 3.68 -20.60
C GLY A 1 0.80 3.79 -19.21
N PHE A 2 1.63 3.62 -18.18
CA PHE A 2 1.21 3.66 -16.78
C PHE A 2 0.79 5.09 -16.41
N GLY A 3 -0.51 5.39 -16.53
CA GLY A 3 -1.06 6.67 -16.11
C GLY A 3 -0.89 6.88 -14.60
N ASN A 4 -0.38 8.06 -14.22
CA ASN A 4 -0.44 8.72 -12.90
C ASN A 4 -0.27 7.88 -11.62
N LYS A 5 0.28 6.67 -11.68
CA LYS A 5 0.56 5.85 -10.50
C LYS A 5 1.95 6.21 -9.99
N ARG A 6 2.01 6.72 -8.76
CA ARG A 6 3.29 6.91 -8.06
C ARG A 6 3.76 5.54 -7.56
N ALA A 7 4.86 5.05 -8.12
CA ALA A 7 5.50 3.81 -7.69
C ALA A 7 6.71 4.12 -6.81
N TYR A 8 6.67 3.68 -5.56
CA TYR A 8 7.81 3.74 -4.65
C TYR A 8 8.53 2.38 -4.75
N ASN A 9 9.51 2.29 -5.65
CA ASN A 9 10.26 1.06 -5.86
C ASN A 9 11.38 0.94 -4.82
N ILE A 10 11.28 -0.07 -3.96
CA ILE A 10 12.36 -0.46 -3.04
C ILE A 10 13.19 -1.62 -3.64
N SER A 11 12.56 -2.50 -4.45
CA SER A 11 13.15 -3.46 -5.41
C SER A 11 12.07 -4.47 -5.88
N GLY A 12 12.31 -5.21 -6.97
CA GLY A 12 11.45 -6.33 -7.41
C GLY A 12 10.54 -6.06 -8.63
N ASN A 13 9.94 -7.12 -9.18
CA ASN A 13 8.96 -7.10 -10.28
C ASN A 13 7.51 -7.33 -9.79
N GLN A 14 7.32 -7.41 -8.47
CA GLN A 14 6.05 -7.59 -7.78
C GLN A 14 5.90 -6.55 -6.68
N GLY A 15 4.70 -6.42 -6.12
CA GLY A 15 4.42 -5.40 -5.12
C GLY A 15 2.97 -5.34 -4.70
N VAL A 16 2.66 -4.34 -3.87
CA VAL A 16 1.33 -4.07 -3.34
C VAL A 16 0.79 -2.77 -3.93
N GLY A 17 -0.45 -2.81 -4.40
CA GLY A 17 -1.18 -1.61 -4.81
C GLY A 17 -2.10 -1.12 -3.71
N LEU A 18 -2.06 0.19 -3.43
CA LEU A 18 -2.93 0.87 -2.49
C LEU A 18 -3.79 1.86 -3.26
N THR A 19 -5.11 1.80 -3.04
CA THR A 19 -6.04 2.86 -3.43
C THR A 19 -6.38 3.65 -2.18
N LEU A 20 -5.96 4.90 -2.13
CA LEU A 20 -6.25 5.80 -1.02
C LEU A 20 -7.70 6.30 -1.11
N LYS A 21 -8.24 6.79 0.02
CA LYS A 21 -9.62 7.30 0.10
C LYS A 21 -9.89 8.46 -0.86
N ASN A 22 -8.86 9.23 -1.21
CA ASN A 22 -8.93 10.33 -2.18
C ASN A 22 -8.87 9.85 -3.65
N GLY A 23 -8.84 8.55 -3.91
CA GLY A 23 -8.76 7.96 -5.25
C GLY A 23 -7.33 7.86 -5.81
N GLU A 24 -6.32 8.34 -5.09
CA GLU A 24 -4.92 8.21 -5.50
C GLU A 24 -4.46 6.74 -5.41
N ASN A 25 -3.66 6.33 -6.40
CA ASN A 25 -3.10 4.99 -6.45
C ASN A 25 -1.59 5.02 -6.21
N ILE A 26 -1.15 4.26 -5.21
CA ILE A 26 0.26 4.07 -4.84
C ILE A 26 0.65 2.62 -5.11
N LEU A 27 1.80 2.42 -5.76
CA LEU A 27 2.41 1.09 -5.92
C LEU A 27 3.66 1.00 -5.07
N ILE A 28 3.80 -0.07 -4.28
CA ILE A 28 4.98 -0.34 -3.47
C ILE A 28 5.61 -1.65 -3.95
N GLY A 29 6.80 -1.56 -4.55
CA GLY A 29 7.55 -2.74 -4.98
C GLY A 29 8.08 -3.55 -3.79
N SER A 30 7.93 -4.88 -3.83
CA SER A 30 8.40 -5.79 -2.79
C SER A 30 8.67 -7.19 -3.35
N GLN A 31 9.69 -7.86 -2.82
CA GLN A 31 9.94 -9.28 -3.08
C GLN A 31 8.99 -10.20 -2.31
N ASN A 32 8.33 -9.69 -1.26
CA ASN A 32 7.34 -10.42 -0.45
C ASN A 32 6.01 -9.63 -0.41
N PRO A 33 5.23 -9.59 -1.52
CA PRO A 33 4.05 -8.74 -1.63
C PRO A 33 2.93 -9.10 -0.64
N ASP A 34 2.70 -10.39 -0.36
CA ASP A 34 1.60 -10.83 0.52
C ASP A 34 1.83 -10.43 1.98
N GLU A 35 3.05 -10.63 2.47
CA GLU A 35 3.47 -10.24 3.83
C GLU A 35 3.36 -8.72 4.01
N LEU A 36 3.78 -7.96 2.99
CA LEU A 36 3.67 -6.50 3.00
C LEU A 36 2.20 -6.05 3.05
N ALA A 37 1.34 -6.63 2.22
CA ALA A 37 -0.10 -6.32 2.22
C ALA A 37 -0.73 -6.60 3.59
N ARG A 38 -0.40 -7.74 4.20
CA ARG A 38 -0.89 -8.14 5.52
C ARG A 38 -0.50 -7.14 6.61
N ILE A 39 0.75 -6.67 6.63
CA ILE A 39 1.23 -5.71 7.62
C ILE A 39 0.57 -4.34 7.42
N ILE A 40 0.45 -3.87 6.17
CA ILE A 40 -0.21 -2.60 5.85
C ILE A 40 -1.67 -2.62 6.33
N SER A 41 -2.43 -3.67 6.01
CA SER A 41 -3.83 -3.80 6.45
C SER A 41 -3.98 -3.74 7.96
N ARG A 42 -3.16 -4.50 8.70
CA ARG A 42 -3.17 -4.48 10.18
C ARG A 42 -2.87 -3.10 10.74
N ARG A 43 -1.91 -2.37 10.15
CA ARG A 43 -1.55 -1.04 10.63
C ARG A 43 -2.67 -0.02 10.37
N VAL A 44 -3.33 -0.12 9.22
CA VAL A 44 -4.49 0.71 8.87
C VAL A 44 -5.67 0.42 9.81
N GLU A 45 -5.98 -0.85 10.07
CA GLU A 45 -7.04 -1.23 11.02
C GLU A 45 -6.78 -0.68 12.42
N HIS A 46 -5.52 -0.73 12.89
CA HIS A 46 -5.16 -0.22 14.20
C HIS A 46 -5.26 1.31 14.28
N SER A 47 -4.76 2.04 13.29
CA SER A 47 -4.88 3.52 13.29
C SER A 47 -6.32 3.99 13.20
N GLN A 48 -7.21 3.23 12.56
CA GLN A 48 -8.62 3.55 12.49
C GLN A 48 -9.35 3.40 13.83
N ARG A 49 -8.88 2.52 14.72
CA ARG A 49 -9.45 2.34 16.07
C ARG A 49 -9.01 3.44 17.03
N GLU A 50 -7.74 3.86 16.96
CA GLU A 50 -7.19 4.93 17.80
C GLU A 50 -7.84 6.30 17.50
N ASN A 51 -8.28 6.54 16.27
CA ASN A 51 -8.93 7.80 15.87
C ASN A 51 -10.43 7.88 16.23
N LEU A 52 -10.99 6.86 16.88
CA LEU A 52 -12.40 6.79 17.30
C LEU A 52 -12.58 6.88 18.83
N GLY A 53 -11.48 6.98 19.59
CA GLY A 53 -11.48 7.24 21.03
C GLY A 53 -11.10 8.68 21.34
#